data_AF-A0AAD3D0R7-F1
#
_entry.id   AF-A0AAD3D0R7-F1
#
_cell.length_a   1.000
_cell.length_b   1.000
_cell.length_c   1.000
_cell.angle_alpha   90.00
_cell.angle_beta   90.00
_cell.angle_gamma   90.00
#
_symmetry.space_group_name_H-M   'P 1'
#
loop_
_entity.id
_entity.type
_entity.pdbx_description
1 polymer ?
#
loop_
_entity_poly.entity_id
_entity_poly.type
_entity_poly.pdbx_seq_one_letter_code
_entity_poly.pdbx_strand_id
1 'polypeptide(L)'
;MDNIENNPAPIIDRVIDGVQLWNLFTQSFQSPVRACFDLIDNVFDAAPSSNGRLAINIDSYEQEFRNRNGIYILSNCQHPVKPMREVLTCFNNGERDRSQIGENGIGLKQACACLSDISVVMSRNEHVYSLGILARSLQTPAGFYLPSFEFQFDPANNLDLYEFLMMEITTIVNSFENIAAVVQEFGHGNVARGVLRLVKNMMRMNGEENHVFCICAHGLIRGLTHGETNADFLLNVKNELPEHYFHVPQSFQVLVGSDPIHFNHWPSRLTRVTKYNVRIPKTVLLNGKNLNGAEDDHAVSVYLGFDTVRIAQDGQTPASLSLYSRKFGRLVKSLPDCRGSLRLCAGGTQYCQALTIIIDDISGALPLSLFKNDFAFGEHDHGLVWEQNLFKWVSAVTKVYYNYYLGNVCHERKSSLAEIVKNDRASQLGKIYEVDVSRFRWNYRNDSIKAADNRDLQEYPTPLHRVCSLDPRPDILGMIEESGIDAFNKMNIVGITPAQYLIENPNSVIISETDILRMYTFHMIGDLDE
;
A
#
# COMPACT_ATOMS: atom_id res chain seq x y z
N MET A 1 47.92 14.37 5.33
CA MET A 1 48.00 13.31 6.36
C MET A 1 47.81 14.00 7.69
N ASP A 2 46.98 13.41 8.56
CA ASP A 2 46.40 13.94 9.80
C ASP A 2 45.07 14.71 9.63
N ASN A 3 43.98 13.94 9.52
CA ASN A 3 42.68 14.17 10.18
C ASN A 3 41.73 13.00 9.84
N ILE A 4 41.98 11.85 10.46
CA ILE A 4 40.99 10.78 10.59
C ILE A 4 40.48 10.88 12.03
N GLU A 5 39.50 11.75 12.27
CA GLU A 5 38.69 11.68 13.50
C GLU A 5 37.66 10.56 13.36
N ASN A 6 38.15 9.32 13.43
CA ASN A 6 37.31 8.13 13.62
C ASN A 6 37.21 7.86 15.12
N ASN A 7 36.16 8.38 15.77
CA ASN A 7 35.70 7.84 17.05
C ASN A 7 34.16 7.67 17.02
N PRO A 8 33.62 6.59 17.61
CA PRO A 8 32.26 6.14 17.38
C PRO A 8 31.24 7.03 18.10
N ALA A 9 30.17 7.38 17.38
CA ALA A 9 29.01 8.08 17.89
C ALA A 9 28.09 7.08 18.65
N PRO A 10 27.09 7.56 19.39
CA PRO A 10 26.95 7.43 20.83
C PRO A 10 26.37 6.09 21.30
N ILE A 11 26.59 5.85 22.59
CA ILE A 11 26.21 4.71 23.41
C ILE A 11 24.69 4.49 23.39
N ILE A 12 24.25 3.40 22.76
CA ILE A 12 23.12 2.62 23.28
C ILE A 12 23.72 1.85 24.47
N ASP A 13 23.26 2.11 25.70
CA ASP A 13 23.75 1.50 26.96
C ASP A 13 23.65 -0.05 27.02
N ARG A 14 23.19 -0.67 25.93
CA ARG A 14 23.22 -2.10 25.70
C ARG A 14 23.97 -2.35 24.42
N VAL A 15 25.10 -3.04 24.54
CA VAL A 15 25.76 -3.69 23.41
C VAL A 15 24.72 -4.61 22.76
N ILE A 16 24.26 -4.24 21.56
CA ILE A 16 23.37 -5.09 20.78
C ILE A 16 24.25 -6.17 20.15
N ASP A 17 23.96 -7.45 20.45
CA ASP A 17 24.60 -8.59 19.81
C ASP A 17 24.36 -8.50 18.29
N GLY A 18 25.42 -8.20 17.54
CA GLY A 18 25.34 -7.98 16.11
C GLY A 18 24.93 -9.23 15.34
N VAL A 19 25.30 -10.42 15.84
CA VAL A 19 24.95 -11.71 15.22
C VAL A 19 23.46 -11.97 15.38
N GLN A 20 22.92 -11.76 16.59
CA GLN A 20 21.48 -11.92 16.83
C GLN A 20 20.65 -10.90 16.04
N LEU A 21 21.11 -9.64 15.99
CA LEU A 21 20.43 -8.60 15.22
C LEU A 21 20.43 -8.93 13.72
N TRP A 22 21.56 -9.38 13.16
CA TRP A 22 21.62 -9.82 11.76
C TRP A 22 20.66 -10.97 11.48
N ASN A 23 20.61 -11.97 12.37
CA ASN A 23 19.67 -13.09 12.24
C ASN A 23 18.21 -12.61 12.25
N LEU A 24 17.86 -11.67 13.13
CA LEU A 24 16.53 -11.06 13.16
C LEU A 24 16.22 -10.31 11.85
N PHE A 25 17.18 -9.53 11.35
CA PHE A 25 17.04 -8.79 10.09
C PHE A 25 16.80 -9.72 8.90
N THR A 26 17.52 -10.85 8.83
CA THR A 26 17.33 -11.81 7.74
C THR A 26 15.91 -12.38 7.69
N GLN A 27 15.22 -12.44 8.83
CA GLN A 27 13.86 -12.99 8.98
C GLN A 27 12.74 -11.94 8.86
N SER A 28 13.08 -10.67 8.62
CA SER A 28 12.11 -9.56 8.66
C SER A 28 11.13 -9.55 7.48
N PHE A 29 11.43 -10.26 6.38
CA PHE A 29 10.58 -10.29 5.18
C PHE A 29 10.16 -11.71 4.82
N GLN A 30 8.93 -11.83 4.33
CA GLN A 30 8.36 -13.10 3.85
C GLN A 30 9.03 -13.61 2.57
N SER A 31 9.50 -12.67 1.73
CA SER A 31 10.21 -12.99 0.50
C SER A 31 11.29 -11.94 0.20
N PRO A 32 12.30 -12.29 -0.62
CA PRO A 32 13.34 -11.36 -1.04
C PRO A 32 12.80 -10.24 -1.93
N VAL A 33 11.75 -10.51 -2.71
CA VAL A 33 11.06 -9.48 -3.51
C VAL A 33 10.52 -8.38 -2.59
N ARG A 34 9.96 -8.75 -1.42
CA ARG A 34 9.49 -7.79 -0.41
C ARG A 34 10.63 -7.02 0.25
N ALA A 35 11.78 -7.67 0.50
CA ALA A 35 12.99 -6.98 0.95
C ALA A 35 13.47 -5.96 -0.10
N CYS A 36 13.45 -6.32 -1.39
CA CYS A 36 13.77 -5.42 -2.49
C CYS A 36 12.83 -4.21 -2.54
N PHE A 37 11.52 -4.43 -2.36
CA PHE A 37 10.55 -3.33 -2.29
C PHE A 37 10.83 -2.37 -1.13
N ASP A 38 11.32 -2.85 0.00
CA ASP A 38 11.73 -1.97 1.10
C ASP A 38 12.98 -1.13 0.74
N LEU A 39 13.87 -1.63 -0.14
CA LEU A 39 14.94 -0.79 -0.71
C LEU A 39 14.39 0.27 -1.68
N ILE A 40 13.39 -0.10 -2.48
CA ILE A 40 12.71 0.81 -3.41
C ILE A 40 11.94 1.91 -2.66
N ASP A 41 11.38 1.60 -1.49
CA ASP A 41 10.74 2.61 -0.63
C ASP A 41 11.69 3.78 -0.34
N ASN A 42 12.95 3.49 0.02
CA ASN A 42 13.97 4.52 0.26
C ASN A 42 14.31 5.33 -1.00
N VAL A 43 14.27 4.68 -2.17
CA VAL A 43 14.45 5.35 -3.46
C VAL A 43 13.31 6.34 -3.70
N PHE A 44 12.06 5.92 -3.51
CA PHE A 44 10.92 6.80 -3.72
C PHE A 44 10.90 7.98 -2.75
N ASP A 45 11.29 7.77 -1.48
CA ASP A 45 11.39 8.86 -0.50
C ASP A 45 12.46 9.89 -0.87
N ALA A 46 13.56 9.45 -1.48
CA ALA A 46 14.68 10.32 -1.86
C ALA A 46 14.55 10.94 -3.26
N ALA A 47 13.69 10.37 -4.12
CA ALA A 47 13.67 10.70 -5.53
C ALA A 47 13.01 12.07 -5.82
N PRO A 48 13.44 12.75 -6.90
CA PRO A 48 12.77 13.94 -7.40
C PRO A 48 11.28 13.70 -7.65
N SER A 49 10.44 14.68 -7.29
CA SER A 49 9.00 14.65 -7.59
C SER A 49 8.69 14.52 -9.08
N SER A 50 9.62 14.94 -9.94
CA SER A 50 9.57 14.81 -11.41
C SER A 50 10.92 14.32 -11.92
N ASN A 51 10.92 13.41 -12.91
CA ASN A 51 12.14 12.83 -13.51
C ASN A 51 12.97 11.97 -12.54
N GLY A 52 12.33 11.38 -11.53
CA GLY A 52 12.94 10.32 -10.74
C GLY A 52 13.31 9.13 -11.63
N ARG A 53 14.43 8.48 -11.31
CA ARG A 53 14.99 7.34 -12.03
C ARG A 53 15.34 6.25 -11.02
N LEU A 54 14.94 5.04 -11.33
CA LEU A 54 15.26 3.82 -10.59
C LEU A 54 15.62 2.73 -11.61
N ALA A 55 16.78 2.11 -11.45
CA ALA A 55 17.19 0.96 -12.24
C ALA A 55 17.59 -0.19 -11.31
N ILE A 56 16.99 -1.36 -11.53
CA ILE A 56 17.31 -2.61 -10.83
C ILE A 56 17.86 -3.58 -11.85
N ASN A 57 19.10 -4.02 -11.69
CA ASN A 57 19.79 -4.81 -12.69
C ASN A 57 20.61 -5.93 -12.04
N ILE A 58 20.92 -6.96 -12.83
CA ILE A 58 21.90 -7.97 -12.42
C ILE A 58 23.25 -7.27 -12.35
N ASP A 59 24.00 -7.51 -11.27
CA ASP A 59 25.37 -7.04 -11.19
C ASP A 59 26.29 -7.91 -12.06
N SER A 60 26.34 -7.58 -13.35
CA SER A 60 27.17 -8.25 -14.34
C SER A 60 28.61 -7.72 -14.29
N TYR A 61 29.31 -7.98 -13.19
CA TYR A 61 30.71 -7.58 -13.07
C TYR A 61 31.62 -8.45 -13.96
N GLU A 62 31.32 -9.75 -14.14
CA GLU A 62 32.06 -10.65 -15.03
C GLU A 62 31.11 -11.68 -15.69
N GLN A 63 31.20 -11.84 -17.02
CA GLN A 63 30.41 -12.83 -17.77
C GLN A 63 30.78 -14.29 -17.44
N GLU A 64 31.92 -14.50 -16.77
CA GLU A 64 32.47 -15.82 -16.45
C GLU A 64 31.82 -16.45 -15.21
N PHE A 65 31.24 -15.66 -14.31
CA PHE A 65 30.58 -16.14 -13.08
C PHE A 65 29.06 -16.12 -13.20
N ARG A 66 28.53 -16.65 -14.31
CA ARG A 66 27.07 -16.64 -14.65
C ARG A 66 26.14 -17.11 -13.53
N ASN A 67 26.66 -17.88 -12.56
CA ASN A 67 25.87 -18.48 -11.49
C ASN A 67 25.96 -17.76 -10.12
N ARG A 68 26.70 -16.64 -9.98
CA ARG A 68 26.90 -15.97 -8.66
C ARG A 68 26.79 -14.44 -8.68
N ASN A 69 25.96 -13.90 -9.55
CA ASN A 69 25.85 -12.44 -9.63
C ASN A 69 24.89 -11.90 -8.56
N GLY A 70 25.13 -10.68 -8.12
CA GLY A 70 24.22 -9.95 -7.25
C GLY A 70 23.14 -9.25 -8.06
N ILE A 71 22.41 -8.37 -7.38
CA ILE A 71 21.68 -7.27 -8.03
C ILE A 71 22.32 -5.95 -7.64
N TYR A 72 22.08 -4.92 -8.43
CA TYR A 72 22.25 -3.55 -7.99
C TYR A 72 21.00 -2.73 -8.24
N ILE A 73 20.76 -1.76 -7.36
CA ILE A 73 19.68 -0.79 -7.41
C ILE A 73 20.36 0.58 -7.51
N LEU A 74 20.07 1.33 -8.56
CA LEU A 74 20.62 2.66 -8.81
C LEU A 74 19.49 3.68 -8.92
N SER A 75 19.61 4.81 -8.24
CA SER A 75 18.60 5.87 -8.31
C SER A 75 19.19 7.26 -8.17
N ASN A 76 18.54 8.26 -8.78
CA ASN A 76 18.82 9.67 -8.53
C ASN A 76 17.99 10.22 -7.36
N CYS A 77 18.51 11.23 -6.68
CA CYS A 77 17.88 11.85 -5.51
C CYS A 77 17.61 13.33 -5.75
N GLN A 78 16.55 13.85 -5.13
CA GLN A 78 16.21 15.27 -5.17
C GLN A 78 17.18 16.12 -4.35
N HIS A 79 17.62 15.55 -3.23
CA HIS A 79 18.47 16.20 -2.25
C HIS A 79 19.73 15.37 -2.04
N PRO A 80 20.80 15.99 -1.51
CA PRO A 80 21.99 15.25 -1.11
C PRO A 80 21.62 14.05 -0.23
N VAL A 81 22.17 12.89 -0.56
CA VAL A 81 22.05 11.69 0.27
C VAL A 81 22.71 11.99 1.62
N LYS A 82 22.07 11.62 2.72
CA LYS A 82 22.64 11.80 4.07
C LYS A 82 24.02 11.13 4.17
N PRO A 83 24.92 11.63 5.03
CA PRO A 83 26.21 10.98 5.27
C PRO A 83 26.05 9.48 5.53
N MET A 84 26.91 8.66 4.93
CA MET A 84 26.72 7.20 4.93
C MET A 84 26.69 6.62 6.35
N ARG A 85 27.42 7.24 7.28
CA ARG A 85 27.40 6.90 8.70
C ARG A 85 26.00 7.02 9.31
N GLU A 86 25.25 8.06 8.97
CA GLU A 86 23.88 8.26 9.43
C GLU A 86 22.92 7.27 8.77
N VAL A 87 23.09 7.02 7.47
CA VAL A 87 22.30 6.04 6.70
C VAL A 87 22.42 4.64 7.32
N LEU A 88 23.62 4.26 7.76
CA LEU A 88 23.90 2.98 8.40
C LEU A 88 23.60 2.93 9.91
N THR A 89 23.30 4.06 10.56
CA THR A 89 22.94 4.09 11.98
C THR A 89 21.56 3.45 12.19
N CYS A 90 21.47 2.39 12.99
CA CYS A 90 20.21 1.73 13.32
C CYS A 90 19.38 2.56 14.31
N PHE A 91 18.05 2.49 14.20
CA PHE A 91 17.10 3.12 15.13
C PHE A 91 17.26 4.65 15.25
N ASN A 92 17.72 5.31 14.19
CA ASN A 92 17.83 6.76 14.20
C ASN A 92 16.43 7.38 14.20
N ASN A 93 16.03 7.95 15.34
CA ASN A 93 14.71 8.55 15.57
C ASN A 93 14.63 10.00 15.06
N GLY A 94 15.11 10.27 13.85
CA GLY A 94 14.97 11.59 13.23
C GLY A 94 13.51 12.05 13.16
N GLU A 95 13.28 13.36 13.02
CA GLU A 95 11.94 13.91 12.81
C GLU A 95 11.24 13.18 11.65
N ARG A 96 10.05 12.63 11.93
CA ARG A 96 9.33 11.74 11.02
C ARG A 96 8.43 12.56 10.10
N ASP A 97 8.76 12.60 8.81
CA ASP A 97 7.80 13.00 7.79
C ASP A 97 6.84 11.84 7.53
N ARG A 98 5.57 12.00 7.95
CA ARG A 98 4.53 10.96 7.80
C ARG A 98 4.20 10.64 6.34
N SER A 99 4.63 11.48 5.40
CA SER A 99 4.43 11.23 3.97
C SER A 99 5.47 10.26 3.38
N GLN A 100 6.60 10.07 4.06
CA GLN A 100 7.67 9.13 3.67
C GLN A 100 7.31 7.69 4.04
N ILE A 101 7.81 6.75 3.24
CA ILE A 101 7.60 5.32 3.44
C ILE A 101 8.54 4.78 4.52
N GLY A 102 9.78 5.27 4.59
CA GLY A 102 10.81 4.86 5.55
C GLY A 102 10.72 5.56 6.90
N GLU A 103 10.15 4.90 7.92
CA GLU A 103 9.89 5.55 9.22
C GLU A 103 10.86 5.18 10.35
N ASN A 104 11.39 3.95 10.31
CA ASN A 104 12.04 3.33 11.48
C ASN A 104 13.57 3.33 11.43
N GLY A 105 14.16 3.85 10.35
CA GLY A 105 15.61 3.91 10.17
C GLY A 105 16.31 2.55 10.11
N ILE A 106 15.59 1.45 9.89
CA ILE A 106 16.14 0.08 9.83
C ILE A 106 15.91 -0.64 8.49
N GLY A 107 14.99 -0.16 7.66
CA GLY A 107 14.56 -0.85 6.43
C GLY A 107 15.69 -1.24 5.49
N LEU A 108 16.57 -0.29 5.16
CA LEU A 108 17.77 -0.54 4.36
C LEU A 108 18.62 -1.71 4.89
N LYS A 109 18.88 -1.74 6.20
CA LYS A 109 19.72 -2.78 6.82
C LYS A 109 19.03 -4.13 6.80
N GLN A 110 17.75 -4.16 7.17
CA GLN A 110 16.94 -5.37 7.16
C GLN A 110 16.86 -5.97 5.76
N ALA A 111 16.60 -5.12 4.76
CA ALA A 111 16.45 -5.55 3.39
C ALA A 111 17.78 -6.06 2.81
N CYS A 112 18.89 -5.34 3.03
CA CYS A 112 20.22 -5.79 2.65
C CYS A 112 20.57 -7.16 3.27
N ALA A 113 20.38 -7.33 4.58
CA ALA A 113 20.67 -8.58 5.28
C ALA A 113 19.72 -9.73 4.86
N CYS A 114 18.48 -9.43 4.47
CA CYS A 114 17.55 -10.43 3.95
C CYS A 114 17.93 -10.89 2.54
N LEU A 115 18.40 -9.96 1.70
CA LEU A 115 18.80 -10.23 0.33
C LEU A 115 20.15 -10.96 0.25
N SER A 116 21.12 -10.59 1.08
CA SER A 116 22.51 -11.02 0.91
C SER A 116 23.34 -10.96 2.20
N ASP A 117 24.37 -11.82 2.30
CA ASP A 117 25.36 -11.80 3.39
C ASP A 117 26.38 -10.68 3.19
N ILE A 118 26.49 -10.11 1.99
CA ILE A 118 27.34 -8.96 1.66
C ILE A 118 26.55 -8.00 0.78
N SER A 119 26.14 -6.87 1.35
CA SER A 119 25.62 -5.73 0.62
C SER A 119 26.57 -4.54 0.76
N VAL A 120 26.72 -3.78 -0.32
CA VAL A 120 27.42 -2.49 -0.30
C VAL A 120 26.45 -1.40 -0.70
N VAL A 121 26.51 -0.30 0.02
CA VAL A 121 25.68 0.89 -0.21
C VAL A 121 26.63 2.01 -0.59
N MET A 122 26.32 2.72 -1.66
CA MET A 122 27.15 3.78 -2.20
C MET A 122 26.27 4.99 -2.47
N SER A 123 26.87 6.16 -2.34
CA SER A 123 26.22 7.41 -2.72
C SER A 123 27.21 8.35 -3.38
N ARG A 124 26.68 9.24 -4.21
CA ARG A 124 27.40 10.37 -4.77
C ARG A 124 26.60 11.64 -4.53
N ASN A 125 27.21 12.62 -3.89
CA ASN A 125 26.71 13.98 -3.79
C ASN A 125 27.72 14.90 -4.48
N GLU A 126 27.45 15.24 -5.74
CA GLU A 126 28.33 15.99 -6.63
C GLU A 126 29.71 15.29 -6.77
N HIS A 127 30.70 15.78 -6.03
CA HIS A 127 32.06 15.25 -5.99
C HIS A 127 32.39 14.47 -4.71
N VAL A 128 31.44 14.32 -3.79
CA VAL A 128 31.57 13.48 -2.59
C VAL A 128 31.04 12.08 -2.90
N TYR A 129 31.87 11.07 -2.72
CA TYR A 129 31.51 9.66 -2.84
C TYR A 129 31.50 9.02 -1.46
N SER A 130 30.57 8.11 -1.22
CA SER A 130 30.52 7.37 0.05
C SER A 130 30.36 5.88 -0.19
N LEU A 131 30.93 5.08 0.72
CA LEU A 131 30.87 3.63 0.73
C LEU A 131 30.44 3.13 2.10
N GLY A 132 29.37 2.36 2.14
CA GLY A 132 28.90 1.60 3.29
C GLY A 132 28.97 0.11 3.03
N ILE A 133 29.40 -0.68 4.00
CA ILE A 133 29.48 -2.14 3.87
C ILE A 133 28.62 -2.79 4.95
N LEU A 134 27.68 -3.64 4.52
CA LEU A 134 26.86 -4.48 5.37
C LEU A 134 27.22 -5.92 5.08
N ALA A 135 27.96 -6.55 5.99
CA ALA A 135 28.36 -7.94 5.82
C ALA A 135 28.11 -8.76 7.08
N ARG A 136 27.61 -9.98 6.91
CA ARG A 136 27.38 -10.93 8.00
C ARG A 136 28.66 -11.26 8.75
N SER A 137 29.76 -11.44 8.02
CA SER A 137 31.08 -11.76 8.57
C SER A 137 31.69 -10.65 9.43
N LEU A 138 31.17 -9.42 9.34
CA LEU A 138 31.56 -8.30 10.19
C LEU A 138 30.81 -8.27 11.53
N GLN A 139 29.73 -9.03 11.67
CA GLN A 139 28.90 -8.98 12.87
C GLN A 139 29.48 -9.86 13.97
N THR A 140 29.53 -9.32 15.18
CA THR A 140 30.08 -10.01 16.35
C THR A 140 29.12 -9.97 17.52
N PRO A 141 29.22 -10.89 18.49
CA PRO A 141 28.47 -10.80 19.73
C PRO A 141 28.77 -9.52 20.51
N ALA A 142 29.95 -8.92 20.28
CA ALA A 142 30.38 -7.67 20.92
C ALA A 142 29.78 -6.41 20.27
N GLY A 143 29.09 -6.53 19.13
CA GLY A 143 28.44 -5.38 18.51
C GLY A 143 28.08 -5.57 17.05
N PHE A 144 27.15 -4.73 16.62
CA PHE A 144 26.76 -4.59 15.22
C PHE A 144 27.71 -3.61 14.52
N TYR A 145 28.45 -4.08 13.51
CA TYR A 145 29.49 -3.30 12.83
C TYR A 145 29.12 -3.05 11.38
N LEU A 146 28.89 -1.78 11.04
CA LEU A 146 28.52 -1.29 9.71
C LEU A 146 29.48 -0.15 9.29
N PRO A 147 30.67 -0.47 8.75
CA PRO A 147 31.65 0.53 8.36
C PRO A 147 31.15 1.42 7.21
N SER A 148 31.52 2.69 7.29
CA SER A 148 31.21 3.71 6.30
C SER A 148 32.42 4.59 6.04
N PHE A 149 32.63 4.97 4.78
CA PHE A 149 33.75 5.78 4.31
C PHE A 149 33.23 6.89 3.38
N GLU A 150 33.89 8.04 3.37
CA GLU A 150 33.58 9.16 2.50
C GLU A 150 34.86 9.68 1.83
N PHE A 151 34.73 10.08 0.57
CA PHE A 151 35.82 10.49 -0.30
C PHE A 151 35.43 11.79 -0.98
N GLN A 152 36.30 12.81 -0.91
CA GLN A 152 36.13 14.04 -1.65
C GLN A 152 36.97 13.97 -2.93
N PHE A 153 36.32 13.86 -4.08
CA PHE A 153 36.98 14.02 -5.37
C PHE A 153 37.13 15.51 -5.67
N ASP A 154 38.28 15.89 -6.24
CA ASP A 154 38.53 17.23 -6.74
C ASP A 154 38.93 17.12 -8.22
N PRO A 155 38.04 17.51 -9.15
CA PRO A 155 38.33 17.46 -10.59
C PRO A 155 39.51 18.32 -11.04
N ALA A 156 39.96 19.27 -10.21
CA ALA A 156 41.14 20.10 -10.52
C ALA A 156 42.46 19.36 -10.28
N ASN A 157 42.44 18.28 -9.51
CA ASN A 157 43.60 17.40 -9.38
C ASN A 157 43.70 16.57 -10.65
N ASN A 158 44.88 16.53 -11.29
CA ASN A 158 45.14 15.85 -12.58
C ASN A 158 44.95 14.31 -12.57
N LEU A 159 44.27 13.76 -11.57
CA LEU A 159 43.97 12.35 -11.45
C LEU A 159 42.56 12.09 -11.99
N ASP A 160 42.40 11.07 -12.83
CA ASP A 160 41.06 10.69 -13.25
C ASP A 160 40.28 10.06 -12.08
N LEU A 161 38.94 10.13 -12.15
CA LEU A 161 38.05 9.64 -11.10
C LEU A 161 38.23 8.14 -10.82
N TYR A 162 38.52 7.36 -11.86
CA TYR A 162 38.68 5.91 -11.71
C TYR A 162 39.95 5.59 -10.91
N GLU A 163 41.07 6.22 -11.24
CA GLU A 163 42.33 6.14 -10.50
C GLU A 163 42.16 6.62 -9.05
N PHE A 164 41.41 7.70 -8.84
CA PHE A 164 41.10 8.23 -7.50
C PHE A 164 40.40 7.17 -6.65
N LEU A 165 39.29 6.63 -7.15
CA LEU A 165 38.50 5.64 -6.41
C LEU A 165 39.28 4.33 -6.20
N MET A 166 40.08 3.90 -7.17
CA MET A 166 40.98 2.75 -7.02
C MET A 166 41.97 2.96 -5.87
N MET A 167 42.59 4.14 -5.77
CA MET A 167 43.54 4.48 -4.71
C MET A 167 42.87 4.51 -3.34
N GLU A 168 41.73 5.21 -3.21
CA GLU A 168 40.99 5.35 -1.95
C GLU A 168 40.52 3.99 -1.42
N ILE A 169 39.88 3.18 -2.27
CA ILE A 169 39.37 1.86 -1.86
C ILE A 169 40.53 0.90 -1.56
N THR A 170 41.63 0.95 -2.32
CA THR A 170 42.83 0.15 -2.03
C THR A 170 43.44 0.52 -0.68
N THR A 171 43.44 1.81 -0.34
CA THR A 171 43.92 2.29 0.96
C THR A 171 43.06 1.74 2.10
N ILE A 172 41.73 1.71 1.95
CA ILE A 172 40.82 1.11 2.94
C ILE A 172 41.13 -0.37 3.14
N VAL A 173 41.18 -1.17 2.07
CA VAL A 173 41.41 -2.62 2.22
C VAL A 173 42.78 -2.93 2.80
N ASN A 174 43.80 -2.11 2.54
CA ASN A 174 45.12 -2.27 3.15
C ASN A 174 45.15 -1.86 4.63
N SER A 175 44.25 -0.97 5.05
CA SER A 175 44.19 -0.44 6.42
C SER A 175 43.33 -1.30 7.36
N PHE A 176 42.37 -2.06 6.82
CA PHE A 176 41.40 -2.82 7.60
C PHE A 176 41.27 -4.27 7.11
N GLU A 177 41.91 -5.20 7.81
CA GLU A 177 41.97 -6.63 7.45
C GLU A 177 40.59 -7.29 7.32
N ASN A 178 39.66 -6.99 8.24
CA ASN A 178 38.29 -7.48 8.19
C ASN A 178 37.52 -6.96 6.97
N ILE A 179 37.78 -5.72 6.54
CA ILE A 179 37.21 -5.16 5.30
C ILE A 179 37.83 -5.81 4.08
N ALA A 180 39.14 -6.04 4.09
CA ALA A 180 39.82 -6.75 3.01
C ALA A 180 39.22 -8.14 2.76
N ALA A 181 38.90 -8.89 3.82
CA ALA A 181 38.26 -10.19 3.73
C ALA A 181 36.86 -10.12 3.09
N VAL A 182 36.04 -9.13 3.46
CA VAL A 182 34.72 -8.91 2.85
C VAL A 182 34.85 -8.52 1.37
N VAL A 183 35.77 -7.62 1.04
CA VAL A 183 36.01 -7.19 -0.35
C VAL A 183 36.59 -8.35 -1.18
N GLN A 184 37.41 -9.22 -0.58
CA GLN A 184 37.88 -10.44 -1.21
C GLN A 184 36.71 -11.37 -1.59
N GLU A 185 35.79 -11.60 -0.65
CA GLU A 185 34.61 -12.44 -0.89
C GLU A 185 33.71 -11.83 -1.97
N PHE A 186 33.45 -10.52 -1.89
CA PHE A 186 32.75 -9.74 -2.91
C PHE A 186 33.44 -9.82 -4.29
N GLY A 187 34.75 -9.99 -4.32
CA GLY A 187 35.58 -10.22 -5.51
C GLY A 187 35.77 -11.69 -5.90
N HIS A 188 34.92 -12.60 -5.39
CA HIS A 188 35.00 -14.05 -5.62
C HIS A 188 36.34 -14.67 -5.21
N GLY A 189 36.86 -14.29 -4.04
CA GLY A 189 38.12 -14.80 -3.50
C GLY A 189 39.35 -13.96 -3.87
N ASN A 190 39.18 -12.83 -4.57
CA ASN A 190 40.28 -11.95 -4.98
C ASN A 190 40.00 -10.49 -4.60
N VAL A 191 40.83 -9.93 -3.71
CA VAL A 191 40.69 -8.55 -3.21
C VAL A 191 40.74 -7.53 -4.35
N ALA A 192 41.70 -7.64 -5.27
CA ALA A 192 41.84 -6.70 -6.38
C ALA A 192 40.60 -6.69 -7.29
N ARG A 193 39.99 -7.86 -7.53
CA ARG A 193 38.71 -7.95 -8.24
C ARG A 193 37.57 -7.31 -7.45
N GLY A 194 37.55 -7.47 -6.12
CA GLY A 194 36.57 -6.83 -5.26
C GLY A 194 36.66 -5.31 -5.31
N VAL A 195 37.88 -4.76 -5.20
CA VAL A 195 38.16 -3.32 -5.35
C VAL A 195 37.68 -2.82 -6.71
N LEU A 196 38.08 -3.49 -7.80
CA LEU A 196 37.68 -3.11 -9.14
C LEU A 196 36.15 -3.18 -9.33
N ARG A 197 35.46 -4.14 -8.71
CA ARG A 197 33.98 -4.22 -8.72
C ARG A 197 33.33 -3.05 -8.01
N LEU A 198 33.85 -2.66 -6.84
CA LEU A 198 33.37 -1.46 -6.12
C LEU A 198 33.56 -0.20 -6.96
N VAL A 199 34.75 0.00 -7.53
CA VAL A 199 35.04 1.16 -8.38
C VAL A 199 34.11 1.20 -9.58
N LYS A 200 33.92 0.08 -10.30
CA LYS A 200 32.98 0.05 -11.44
C LYS A 200 31.55 0.41 -11.03
N ASN A 201 31.08 -0.06 -9.88
CA ASN A 201 29.76 0.29 -9.37
C ASN A 201 29.65 1.78 -9.01
N MET A 202 30.70 2.38 -8.43
CA MET A 202 30.74 3.82 -8.18
C MET A 202 30.79 4.64 -9.47
N MET A 203 31.52 4.17 -10.49
CA MET A 203 31.58 4.82 -11.80
C MET A 203 30.21 4.83 -12.50
N ARG A 204 29.34 3.84 -12.26
CA ARG A 204 27.95 3.86 -12.77
C ARG A 204 27.12 5.02 -12.23
N MET A 205 27.52 5.60 -11.09
CA MET A 205 26.85 6.77 -10.50
C MET A 205 27.30 8.09 -11.15
N ASN A 206 28.31 8.05 -12.03
CA ASN A 206 28.82 9.24 -12.72
C ASN A 206 27.94 9.56 -13.93
N GLY A 207 26.84 10.25 -13.67
CA GLY A 207 25.87 10.74 -14.66
C GLY A 207 25.63 12.24 -14.53
N GLU A 208 24.58 12.71 -15.20
CA GLU A 208 24.14 14.12 -15.16
C GLU A 208 23.53 14.52 -13.81
N GLU A 209 23.12 13.54 -13.00
CA GLU A 209 22.40 13.77 -11.76
C GLU A 209 23.34 14.07 -10.59
N ASN A 210 23.17 15.23 -9.94
CA ASN A 210 24.03 15.65 -8.84
C ASN A 210 24.03 14.69 -7.64
N HIS A 211 22.90 14.01 -7.37
CA HIS A 211 22.74 13.13 -6.22
C HIS A 211 22.30 11.75 -6.67
N VAL A 212 23.08 10.74 -6.32
CA VAL A 212 22.85 9.36 -6.73
C VAL A 212 23.05 8.42 -5.54
N PHE A 213 22.20 7.41 -5.46
CA PHE A 213 22.25 6.36 -4.47
C PHE A 213 22.29 4.99 -5.17
N CYS A 214 23.14 4.10 -4.67
CA CYS A 214 23.35 2.78 -5.25
C CYS A 214 23.46 1.72 -4.16
N ILE A 215 22.77 0.60 -4.33
CA ILE A 215 22.92 -0.59 -3.48
C ILE A 215 23.36 -1.74 -4.37
N CYS A 216 24.35 -2.50 -3.94
CA CYS A 216 24.70 -3.77 -4.57
C CYS A 216 24.64 -4.90 -3.54
N ALA A 217 23.74 -5.88 -3.75
CA ALA A 217 23.59 -7.05 -2.90
C ALA A 217 24.25 -8.26 -3.59
N HIS A 218 25.32 -8.79 -3.02
CA HIS A 218 26.14 -9.85 -3.61
C HIS A 218 25.63 -11.25 -3.26
N GLY A 219 25.39 -12.11 -4.28
CA GLY A 219 25.00 -13.50 -4.05
C GLY A 219 23.70 -13.61 -3.26
N LEU A 220 22.56 -13.41 -3.93
CA LEU A 220 21.25 -13.43 -3.29
C LEU A 220 21.03 -14.74 -2.49
N ILE A 221 20.74 -14.62 -1.20
CA ILE A 221 20.69 -15.76 -0.26
C ILE A 221 19.31 -16.38 -0.16
N ARG A 222 18.28 -15.54 -0.18
CA ARG A 222 16.89 -15.96 0.04
C ARG A 222 16.11 -15.88 -1.26
N GLY A 223 15.15 -16.79 -1.41
CA GLY A 223 14.18 -16.88 -2.51
C GLY A 223 14.79 -17.06 -3.90
N LEU A 224 15.91 -17.77 -3.96
CA LEU A 224 16.07 -18.77 -4.99
C LEU A 224 15.78 -20.13 -4.33
N THR A 225 14.57 -20.65 -4.48
CA THR A 225 14.33 -22.10 -4.36
C THR A 225 15.40 -22.82 -5.18
N HIS A 226 15.75 -24.07 -4.85
CA HIS A 226 16.77 -24.81 -5.62
C HIS A 226 16.50 -24.73 -7.14
N GLY A 227 17.24 -23.87 -7.85
CA GLY A 227 17.11 -23.66 -9.29
C GLY A 227 16.63 -22.28 -9.77
N GLU A 228 16.07 -21.42 -8.91
CA GLU A 228 15.75 -20.04 -9.31
C GLU A 228 17.04 -19.25 -9.58
N THR A 229 17.00 -18.36 -10.55
CA THR A 229 18.11 -17.53 -11.01
C THR A 229 17.87 -16.05 -10.67
N ASN A 230 18.91 -15.21 -10.77
CA ASN A 230 18.71 -13.76 -10.66
C ASN A 230 17.74 -13.19 -11.70
N ALA A 231 17.64 -13.85 -12.87
CA ALA A 231 16.68 -13.45 -13.89
C ALA A 231 15.24 -13.74 -13.42
N ASP A 232 15.01 -14.86 -12.73
CA ASP A 232 13.72 -15.17 -12.13
C ASP A 232 13.37 -14.18 -11.01
N PHE A 233 14.36 -13.81 -10.19
CA PHE A 233 14.19 -12.76 -9.19
C PHE A 233 13.77 -11.41 -9.82
N LEU A 234 14.47 -10.95 -10.87
CA LEU A 234 14.11 -9.71 -11.56
C LEU A 234 12.73 -9.81 -12.24
N LEU A 235 12.38 -10.98 -12.78
CA LEU A 235 11.06 -11.22 -13.37
C LEU A 235 9.96 -11.11 -12.30
N ASN A 236 10.19 -11.66 -11.11
CA ASN A 236 9.25 -11.55 -9.98
C ASN A 236 9.11 -10.10 -9.52
N VAL A 237 10.22 -9.37 -9.37
CA VAL A 237 10.20 -7.91 -9.08
C VAL A 237 9.38 -7.18 -10.15
N LYS A 238 9.65 -7.42 -11.44
CA LYS A 238 8.93 -6.80 -12.56
C LYS A 238 7.42 -7.05 -12.52
N ASN A 239 7.01 -8.27 -12.17
CA ASN A 239 5.60 -8.66 -12.16
C ASN A 239 4.84 -8.10 -10.95
N GLU A 240 5.46 -8.06 -9.77
CA GLU A 240 4.82 -7.62 -8.53
C GLU A 240 4.88 -6.09 -8.33
N LEU A 241 5.91 -5.42 -8.85
CA LEU A 241 6.16 -4.00 -8.59
C LEU A 241 5.00 -3.06 -9.01
N PRO A 242 4.35 -3.23 -10.18
CA PRO A 242 3.22 -2.39 -10.58
C PRO A 242 1.99 -2.48 -9.67
N GLU A 243 1.77 -3.62 -9.02
CA GLU A 243 0.70 -3.78 -8.04
C GLU A 243 1.11 -3.18 -6.69
N HIS A 244 2.41 -3.21 -6.39
CA HIS A 244 2.93 -2.80 -5.09
C HIS A 244 2.87 -1.27 -4.85
N TYR A 245 2.87 -0.48 -5.92
CA TYR A 245 2.80 0.99 -5.83
C TYR A 245 1.66 1.56 -6.69
N PHE A 246 0.87 2.44 -6.11
CA PHE A 246 -0.35 2.96 -6.72
C PHE A 246 -0.19 4.34 -7.40
N HIS A 247 0.70 5.19 -6.88
CA HIS A 247 0.82 6.61 -7.29
C HIS A 247 2.18 6.98 -7.89
N VAL A 248 2.87 6.05 -8.55
CA VAL A 248 4.13 6.37 -9.22
C VAL A 248 3.85 7.24 -10.45
N PRO A 249 4.38 8.48 -10.52
CA PRO A 249 4.14 9.36 -11.65
C PRO A 249 4.70 8.80 -12.96
N GLN A 250 4.06 9.06 -14.09
CA GLN A 250 4.56 8.64 -15.41
C GLN A 250 5.92 9.26 -15.78
N SER A 251 6.25 10.42 -15.19
CA SER A 251 7.56 11.04 -15.34
C SER A 251 8.67 10.32 -14.56
N PHE A 252 8.33 9.36 -13.71
CA PHE A 252 9.30 8.55 -12.97
C PHE A 252 9.67 7.34 -13.82
N GLN A 253 10.94 7.23 -14.20
CA GLN A 253 11.46 6.12 -14.98
C GLN A 253 11.89 4.99 -14.04
N VAL A 254 11.23 3.84 -14.14
CA VAL A 254 11.61 2.62 -13.43
C VAL A 254 12.01 1.55 -14.44
N LEU A 255 13.22 1.01 -14.30
CA LEU A 255 13.77 -0.05 -15.14
C LEU A 255 14.06 -1.28 -14.26
N VAL A 256 13.63 -2.46 -14.70
CA VAL A 256 14.01 -3.75 -14.11
C VAL A 256 14.64 -4.60 -15.21
N GLY A 257 15.94 -4.84 -15.10
CA GLY A 257 16.75 -5.26 -16.24
C GLY A 257 16.80 -4.15 -17.29
N SER A 258 16.55 -4.53 -18.53
CA SER A 258 16.34 -3.60 -19.65
C SER A 258 14.92 -3.06 -19.76
N ASP A 259 13.98 -3.58 -18.97
CA ASP A 259 12.57 -3.40 -19.25
C ASP A 259 11.97 -2.23 -18.46
N PRO A 260 11.28 -1.29 -19.13
CA PRO A 260 10.54 -0.23 -18.44
C PRO A 260 9.33 -0.80 -17.72
N ILE A 261 9.12 -0.32 -16.50
CA ILE A 261 7.97 -0.67 -15.67
C ILE A 261 6.89 0.41 -15.81
N HIS A 262 5.69 -0.01 -16.14
CA HIS A 262 4.51 0.83 -16.18
C HIS A 262 3.61 0.53 -14.98
N PHE A 263 3.33 1.55 -14.16
CA PHE A 263 2.46 1.44 -12.98
C PHE A 263 0.99 1.59 -13.37
N ASN A 264 0.50 0.73 -14.26
CA ASN A 264 -0.88 0.72 -14.74
C ASN A 264 -1.64 -0.55 -14.31
N HIS A 265 -1.24 -1.20 -13.22
CA HIS A 265 -1.82 -2.45 -12.74
C HIS A 265 -3.34 -2.34 -12.56
N TRP A 266 -3.84 -1.43 -11.71
CA TRP A 266 -5.28 -1.28 -11.50
C TRP A 266 -6.02 -0.68 -12.70
N PRO A 267 -5.52 0.38 -13.37
CA PRO A 267 -6.17 0.92 -14.57
C PRO A 267 -6.35 -0.10 -15.69
N SER A 268 -5.45 -1.09 -15.83
CA SER A 268 -5.53 -2.13 -16.86
C SER A 268 -6.41 -3.33 -16.48
N ARG A 269 -6.84 -3.44 -15.22
CA ARG A 269 -7.57 -4.60 -14.70
C ARG A 269 -8.98 -4.29 -14.25
N LEU A 270 -9.20 -3.09 -13.71
CA LEU A 270 -10.50 -2.74 -13.14
C LEU A 270 -11.42 -2.08 -14.17
N THR A 271 -12.64 -2.57 -14.23
CA THR A 271 -13.77 -1.92 -14.93
C THR A 271 -14.74 -1.31 -13.92
N ARG A 272 -15.52 -0.32 -14.38
CA ARG A 272 -16.59 0.34 -13.62
C ARG A 272 -16.11 0.97 -12.32
N VAL A 273 -14.89 1.48 -12.32
CA VAL A 273 -14.24 1.99 -11.11
C VAL A 273 -14.98 3.21 -10.57
N THR A 274 -15.38 3.15 -9.30
CA THR A 274 -15.93 4.30 -8.58
C THR A 274 -15.03 4.63 -7.39
N LYS A 275 -14.67 5.91 -7.23
CA LYS A 275 -13.88 6.44 -6.13
C LYS A 275 -14.79 7.18 -5.15
N TYR A 276 -14.65 6.86 -3.87
CA TYR A 276 -15.35 7.50 -2.76
C TYR A 276 -14.34 8.19 -1.85
N ASN A 277 -14.51 9.48 -1.60
CA ASN A 277 -13.65 10.20 -0.65
C ASN A 277 -14.32 10.22 0.73
N VAL A 278 -13.88 9.36 1.65
CA VAL A 278 -14.49 9.20 2.98
C VAL A 278 -13.66 9.89 4.07
N ARG A 279 -14.33 10.50 5.04
CA ARG A 279 -13.72 11.01 6.27
C ARG A 279 -14.07 10.10 7.44
N ILE A 280 -13.04 9.54 8.07
CA ILE A 280 -13.16 8.51 9.10
C ILE A 280 -12.85 9.14 10.45
N PRO A 281 -13.84 9.24 11.37
CA PRO A 281 -13.58 9.66 12.74
C PRO A 281 -12.63 8.67 13.43
N LYS A 282 -11.62 9.16 14.15
CA LYS A 282 -10.66 8.30 14.85
C LYS A 282 -11.11 7.95 16.27
N THR A 283 -11.72 8.90 16.96
CA THR A 283 -11.94 8.83 18.42
C THR A 283 -13.35 8.40 18.81
N VAL A 284 -14.34 8.66 17.97
CA VAL A 284 -15.76 8.39 18.26
C VAL A 284 -16.25 7.21 17.42
N LEU A 285 -16.72 6.15 18.07
CA LEU A 285 -17.29 5.00 17.37
C LEU A 285 -18.52 5.43 16.56
N LEU A 286 -18.59 4.98 15.31
CA LEU A 286 -19.76 5.15 14.45
C LEU A 286 -20.95 4.40 15.06
N ASN A 287 -21.72 5.13 15.88
CA ASN A 287 -22.88 4.66 16.64
C ASN A 287 -24.18 5.46 16.32
N GLY A 288 -24.30 5.98 15.09
CA GLY A 288 -25.56 6.59 14.61
C GLY A 288 -25.76 8.08 14.93
N LYS A 289 -24.73 8.82 15.37
CA LYS A 289 -24.76 10.29 15.43
C LYS A 289 -24.31 10.91 14.10
N ASN A 290 -24.79 12.12 13.80
CA ASN A 290 -24.39 12.90 12.62
C ASN A 290 -22.86 12.98 12.53
N LEU A 291 -22.35 12.62 11.35
CA LEU A 291 -20.93 12.48 11.04
C LEU A 291 -20.24 13.79 10.66
N ASN A 292 -21.02 14.87 10.58
CA ASN A 292 -20.51 16.17 10.20
C ASN A 292 -19.81 16.82 11.40
N GLY A 293 -18.48 16.93 11.32
CA GLY A 293 -17.69 17.78 12.22
C GLY A 293 -17.04 17.08 13.42
N ALA A 294 -16.65 15.81 13.32
CA ALA A 294 -15.69 15.28 14.28
C ALA A 294 -14.35 16.03 14.10
N GLU A 295 -13.84 16.65 15.17
CA GLU A 295 -12.60 17.46 15.12
C GLU A 295 -11.36 16.63 14.74
N ASP A 296 -11.40 15.30 14.92
CA ASP A 296 -10.32 14.37 14.59
C ASP A 296 -10.78 13.30 13.59
N ASP A 297 -10.85 13.70 12.32
CA ASP A 297 -11.12 12.81 11.19
C ASP A 297 -9.87 12.54 10.34
N HIS A 298 -9.98 11.51 9.50
CA HIS A 298 -8.95 11.08 8.56
C HIS A 298 -9.59 10.84 7.19
N ALA A 299 -9.09 11.53 6.17
CA ALA A 299 -9.55 11.34 4.80
C ALA A 299 -8.84 10.16 4.12
N VAL A 300 -9.61 9.24 3.53
CA VAL A 300 -9.09 8.22 2.61
C VAL A 300 -9.92 8.16 1.34
N SER A 301 -9.31 7.73 0.26
CA SER A 301 -10.02 7.37 -0.97
C SER A 301 -10.31 5.86 -0.96
N VAL A 302 -11.55 5.48 -1.29
CA VAL A 302 -11.95 4.08 -1.47
C VAL A 302 -12.35 3.87 -2.92
N TYR A 303 -11.59 3.07 -3.66
CA TYR A 303 -11.91 2.68 -5.02
C TYR A 303 -12.58 1.32 -5.03
N LEU A 304 -13.64 1.20 -5.82
CA LEU A 304 -14.42 -0.03 -6.00
C LEU A 304 -14.53 -0.31 -7.48
N GLY A 305 -14.15 -1.50 -7.90
CA GLY A 305 -14.19 -1.92 -9.30
C GLY A 305 -14.30 -3.44 -9.41
N PHE A 306 -14.53 -3.95 -10.61
CA PHE A 306 -14.49 -5.39 -10.87
C PHE A 306 -13.22 -5.74 -11.65
N ASP A 307 -12.45 -6.73 -11.18
CA ASP A 307 -11.22 -7.18 -11.83
C ASP A 307 -11.52 -8.17 -12.96
N THR A 308 -11.34 -7.69 -14.20
CA THR A 308 -11.64 -8.44 -15.43
C THR A 308 -10.66 -9.60 -15.65
N VAL A 309 -9.43 -9.50 -15.15
CA VAL A 309 -8.43 -10.56 -15.25
C VAL A 309 -8.72 -11.65 -14.24
N ARG A 310 -9.08 -11.27 -13.01
CA ARG A 310 -9.41 -12.24 -11.96
C ARG A 310 -10.69 -13.01 -12.26
N ILE A 311 -11.75 -12.36 -12.76
CA ILE A 311 -13.01 -13.06 -13.10
C ILE A 311 -12.84 -14.07 -14.25
N ALA A 312 -11.81 -13.90 -15.08
CA ALA A 312 -11.50 -14.79 -16.18
C ALA A 312 -10.75 -16.07 -15.73
N GLN A 313 -10.22 -16.08 -14.50
CA GLN A 313 -9.61 -17.27 -13.91
C GLN A 313 -10.69 -18.25 -13.45
N ASP A 314 -10.41 -19.55 -13.56
CA ASP A 314 -11.33 -20.58 -13.10
C ASP A 314 -11.47 -20.57 -11.57
N GLY A 315 -12.72 -20.60 -11.10
CA GLY A 315 -13.04 -20.69 -9.66
C GLY A 315 -13.88 -19.53 -9.14
N GLN A 316 -14.11 -19.54 -7.82
CA GLN A 316 -14.77 -18.43 -7.14
C GLN A 316 -13.79 -17.28 -6.91
N THR A 317 -14.21 -16.06 -7.22
CA THR A 317 -13.39 -14.85 -7.11
C THR A 317 -13.99 -13.91 -6.07
N PRO A 318 -13.79 -14.18 -4.77
CA PRO A 318 -14.39 -13.41 -3.68
C PRO A 318 -13.94 -11.95 -3.70
N ALA A 319 -14.63 -11.08 -2.97
CA ALA A 319 -14.21 -9.69 -2.88
C ALA A 319 -12.81 -9.58 -2.27
N SER A 320 -11.89 -8.88 -2.92
CA SER A 320 -10.54 -8.63 -2.41
C SER A 320 -10.41 -7.20 -1.91
N LEU A 321 -9.48 -6.98 -0.99
CA LEU A 321 -9.16 -5.67 -0.44
C LEU A 321 -7.65 -5.42 -0.50
N SER A 322 -7.23 -4.31 -1.10
CA SER A 322 -5.85 -3.82 -1.08
C SER A 322 -5.79 -2.48 -0.36
N LEU A 323 -4.90 -2.34 0.62
CA LEU A 323 -4.70 -1.12 1.40
C LEU A 323 -3.34 -0.51 1.05
N TYR A 324 -3.38 0.68 0.49
CA TYR A 324 -2.24 1.49 0.13
C TYR A 324 -2.11 2.67 1.08
N SER A 325 -0.87 3.08 1.36
CA SER A 325 -0.60 4.26 2.17
C SER A 325 0.66 4.99 1.66
N ARG A 326 0.89 6.21 2.13
CA ARG A 326 2.02 7.08 1.78
C ARG A 326 1.93 7.64 0.35
N LYS A 327 2.79 8.62 0.06
CA LYS A 327 2.72 9.46 -1.14
C LYS A 327 2.74 8.70 -2.47
N PHE A 328 3.53 7.63 -2.57
CA PHE A 328 3.62 6.78 -3.77
C PHE A 328 2.59 5.63 -3.78
N GLY A 329 1.71 5.59 -2.78
CA GLY A 329 0.73 4.53 -2.58
C GLY A 329 1.41 3.19 -2.44
N ARG A 330 2.18 2.99 -1.36
CA ARG A 330 2.81 1.72 -1.00
C ARG A 330 1.76 0.73 -0.52
N LEU A 331 1.68 -0.45 -1.13
CA LEU A 331 0.76 -1.52 -0.72
C LEU A 331 1.18 -2.07 0.65
N VAL A 332 0.38 -1.86 1.68
CA VAL A 332 0.67 -2.32 3.05
C VAL A 332 0.07 -3.70 3.29
N LYS A 333 -1.18 -3.90 2.89
CA LYS A 333 -1.95 -5.10 3.21
C LYS A 333 -2.85 -5.49 2.04
N SER A 334 -2.91 -6.79 1.73
CA SER A 334 -3.81 -7.35 0.74
C SER A 334 -4.57 -8.54 1.33
N LEU A 335 -5.88 -8.57 1.14
CA LEU A 335 -6.76 -9.65 1.56
C LEU A 335 -7.45 -10.24 0.32
N PRO A 336 -7.11 -11.48 -0.09
CA PRO A 336 -7.74 -12.12 -1.25
C PRO A 336 -9.25 -12.33 -1.09
N ASP A 337 -9.71 -12.58 0.15
CA ASP A 337 -11.11 -12.56 0.55
C ASP A 337 -11.29 -11.64 1.77
N CYS A 338 -11.89 -10.49 1.54
CA CYS A 338 -12.13 -9.48 2.57
C CYS A 338 -13.55 -9.51 3.14
N ARG A 339 -14.40 -10.46 2.72
CA ARG A 339 -15.82 -10.49 3.13
C ARG A 339 -15.97 -10.63 4.65
N GLY A 340 -15.14 -11.46 5.28
CA GLY A 340 -15.10 -11.60 6.73
C GLY A 340 -14.70 -10.29 7.44
N SER A 341 -13.59 -9.68 7.01
CA SER A 341 -13.08 -8.43 7.59
C SER A 341 -14.05 -7.25 7.44
N LEU A 342 -14.77 -7.20 6.31
CA LEU A 342 -15.77 -6.16 6.03
C LEU A 342 -17.18 -6.53 6.50
N ARG A 343 -17.39 -7.68 7.15
CA ARG A 343 -18.71 -8.17 7.54
C ARG A 343 -19.73 -8.17 6.39
N LEU A 344 -19.25 -8.49 5.18
CA LEU A 344 -20.08 -8.74 4.02
C LEU A 344 -20.64 -10.16 4.09
N CYS A 345 -21.71 -10.43 3.34
CA CYS A 345 -22.23 -11.78 3.21
C CYS A 345 -21.16 -12.70 2.58
N ALA A 346 -20.59 -13.60 3.38
CA ALA A 346 -19.64 -14.62 2.92
C ALA A 346 -20.34 -15.90 2.42
N GLY A 347 -21.66 -16.00 2.60
CA GLY A 347 -22.46 -17.15 2.17
C GLY A 347 -22.66 -17.19 0.65
N GLY A 348 -22.42 -18.36 0.07
CA GLY A 348 -22.65 -18.63 -1.35
C GLY A 348 -21.79 -17.77 -2.29
N THR A 349 -22.39 -17.29 -3.39
CA THR A 349 -21.69 -16.58 -4.48
C THR A 349 -21.78 -15.05 -4.38
N GLN A 350 -22.28 -14.51 -3.26
CA GLN A 350 -22.39 -13.06 -3.10
C GLN A 350 -21.00 -12.43 -2.98
N TYR A 351 -20.80 -11.32 -3.68
CA TYR A 351 -19.51 -10.64 -3.80
C TYR A 351 -18.41 -11.49 -4.45
N CYS A 352 -18.74 -12.61 -5.10
CA CYS A 352 -17.78 -13.50 -5.80
C CYS A 352 -17.66 -13.20 -7.30
N GLN A 353 -17.83 -11.94 -7.71
CA GLN A 353 -17.75 -11.49 -9.10
C GLN A 353 -16.48 -10.66 -9.33
N ALA A 354 -15.38 -11.09 -8.71
CA ALA A 354 -14.09 -10.40 -8.72
C ALA A 354 -14.16 -8.92 -8.30
N LEU A 355 -15.01 -8.60 -7.31
CA LEU A 355 -15.07 -7.27 -6.71
C LEU A 355 -13.73 -6.94 -6.04
N THR A 356 -13.11 -5.84 -6.41
CA THR A 356 -11.85 -5.36 -5.84
C THR A 356 -12.08 -4.03 -5.16
N ILE A 357 -11.69 -3.96 -3.89
CA ILE A 357 -11.73 -2.77 -3.06
C ILE A 357 -10.30 -2.29 -2.85
N ILE A 358 -10.05 -1.01 -3.06
CA ILE A 358 -8.76 -0.37 -2.81
C ILE A 358 -8.96 0.76 -1.82
N ILE A 359 -8.27 0.72 -0.69
CA ILE A 359 -8.19 1.84 0.25
C ILE A 359 -6.87 2.55 -0.03
N ASP A 360 -6.93 3.86 -0.22
CA ASP A 360 -5.81 4.72 -0.57
C ASP A 360 -5.68 5.84 0.45
N ASP A 361 -4.72 5.66 1.36
CA ASP A 361 -4.26 6.65 2.33
C ASP A 361 -2.99 7.35 1.82
N ILE A 362 -3.14 8.12 0.74
CA ILE A 362 -2.06 8.91 0.16
C ILE A 362 -1.40 9.87 1.16
N SER A 363 -2.15 10.30 2.18
CA SER A 363 -1.68 11.20 3.24
C SER A 363 -0.74 10.54 4.24
N GLY A 364 -0.72 9.20 4.30
CA GLY A 364 0.11 8.46 5.24
C GLY A 364 -0.39 8.55 6.68
N ALA A 365 -1.66 8.82 6.92
CA ALA A 365 -2.15 8.94 8.29
C ALA A 365 -2.30 7.58 8.97
N LEU A 366 -2.62 6.51 8.23
CA LEU A 366 -2.77 5.18 8.81
C LEU A 366 -1.45 4.71 9.41
N PRO A 367 -1.49 4.14 10.63
CA PRO A 367 -0.29 3.76 11.36
C PRO A 367 0.31 2.49 10.77
N LEU A 368 1.56 2.52 10.33
CA LEU A 368 2.22 1.33 9.79
C LEU A 368 2.86 0.51 10.90
N SER A 369 2.81 -0.81 10.76
CA SER A 369 3.66 -1.71 11.54
C SER A 369 5.14 -1.54 11.17
N LEU A 370 6.03 -1.98 12.06
CA LEU A 370 7.49 -1.94 11.88
C LEU A 370 7.95 -2.48 10.52
N PHE A 371 7.29 -3.54 10.03
CA PHE A 371 7.63 -4.24 8.79
C PHE A 371 6.81 -3.78 7.57
N LYS A 372 5.94 -2.77 7.73
CA LYS A 372 5.09 -2.22 6.65
C LYS A 372 4.25 -3.27 5.90
N ASN A 373 3.87 -4.35 6.60
CA ASN A 373 3.04 -5.45 6.07
C ASN A 373 1.65 -5.49 6.72
N ASP A 374 1.42 -4.63 7.71
CA ASP A 374 0.13 -4.42 8.36
C ASP A 374 0.09 -3.03 9.00
N PHE A 375 -1.04 -2.66 9.57
CA PHE A 375 -1.27 -1.42 10.30
C PHE A 375 -1.18 -1.64 11.82
N ALA A 376 -0.54 -0.70 12.52
CA ALA A 376 -0.31 -0.74 13.96
C ALA A 376 -1.36 0.05 14.75
N PHE A 377 -2.65 -0.19 14.48
CA PHE A 377 -3.74 0.49 15.20
C PHE A 377 -3.63 0.32 16.73
N GLY A 378 -3.12 -0.82 17.21
CA GLY A 378 -2.92 -1.08 18.64
C GLY A 378 -1.92 -0.15 19.34
N GLU A 379 -1.05 0.55 18.59
CA GLU A 379 -0.04 1.47 19.13
C GLU A 379 -0.55 2.92 19.24
N HIS A 380 -1.76 3.19 18.77
CA HIS A 380 -2.35 4.53 18.76
C HIS A 380 -3.48 4.65 19.78
N ASP A 381 -3.56 5.83 20.40
CA ASP A 381 -4.73 6.22 21.18
C ASP A 381 -5.99 6.11 20.30
N HIS A 382 -6.98 5.35 20.78
CA HIS A 382 -8.22 5.04 20.07
C HIS A 382 -8.07 4.22 18.77
N GLY A 383 -6.92 3.62 18.47
CA GLY A 383 -6.72 2.96 17.18
C GLY A 383 -7.67 1.80 16.91
N LEU A 384 -8.17 1.08 17.93
CA LEU A 384 -9.23 0.07 17.75
C LEU A 384 -10.54 0.69 17.24
N VAL A 385 -10.93 1.87 17.75
CA VAL A 385 -12.13 2.60 17.30
C VAL A 385 -11.92 3.08 15.86
N TRP A 386 -10.73 3.60 15.57
CA TRP A 386 -10.37 4.04 14.23
C TRP A 386 -10.42 2.91 13.21
N GLU A 387 -9.84 1.75 13.51
CA GLU A 387 -9.88 0.56 12.65
C GLU A 387 -11.33 0.11 12.39
N GLN A 388 -12.14 0.04 13.44
CA GLN A 388 -13.56 -0.32 13.31
C GLN A 388 -14.32 0.67 12.43
N ASN A 389 -14.07 1.97 12.58
CA ASN A 389 -14.71 3.01 11.79
C ASN A 389 -14.29 2.94 10.32
N LEU A 390 -13.01 2.70 10.04
CA LEU A 390 -12.49 2.49 8.68
C LEU A 390 -13.23 1.33 8.00
N PHE A 391 -13.24 0.14 8.61
CA PHE A 391 -13.86 -1.02 8.00
C PHE A 391 -15.39 -0.92 7.90
N LYS A 392 -16.06 -0.26 8.85
CA LYS A 392 -17.50 0.06 8.74
C LYS A 392 -17.79 0.93 7.52
N TRP A 393 -17.07 2.04 7.35
CA TRP A 393 -17.24 2.92 6.19
C TRP A 393 -17.02 2.19 4.87
N VAL A 394 -15.90 1.45 4.77
CA VAL A 394 -15.55 0.67 3.58
C VAL A 394 -16.61 -0.38 3.28
N SER A 395 -17.10 -1.09 4.29
CA SER A 395 -18.18 -2.08 4.15
C SER A 395 -19.45 -1.44 3.57
N ALA A 396 -19.88 -0.31 4.11
CA ALA A 396 -21.10 0.33 3.66
C ALA A 396 -21.01 0.87 2.23
N VAL A 397 -19.92 1.54 1.84
CA VAL A 397 -19.74 1.98 0.44
C VAL A 397 -19.64 0.79 -0.51
N THR A 398 -19.03 -0.32 -0.07
CA THR A 398 -18.95 -1.57 -0.84
C THR A 398 -20.34 -2.17 -1.07
N LYS A 399 -21.18 -2.26 -0.04
CA LYS A 399 -22.57 -2.75 -0.14
C LYS A 399 -23.38 -1.90 -1.12
N VAL A 400 -23.29 -0.57 -1.00
CA VAL A 400 -24.00 0.37 -1.90
C VAL A 400 -23.55 0.18 -3.35
N TYR A 401 -22.24 0.15 -3.60
CA TYR A 401 -21.69 -0.05 -4.94
C TYR A 401 -22.13 -1.39 -5.54
N TYR A 402 -21.98 -2.49 -4.80
CA TYR A 402 -22.30 -3.82 -5.32
C TYR A 402 -23.80 -3.98 -5.59
N ASN A 403 -24.66 -3.52 -4.66
CA ASN A 403 -26.11 -3.61 -4.82
C ASN A 403 -26.62 -2.75 -5.98
N TYR A 404 -25.97 -1.62 -6.27
CA TYR A 404 -26.30 -0.84 -7.46
C TYR A 404 -26.11 -1.68 -8.73
N TYR A 405 -24.95 -2.29 -8.93
CA TYR A 405 -24.69 -3.07 -10.13
C TYR A 405 -25.53 -4.35 -10.17
N LEU A 406 -25.71 -5.02 -9.02
CA LEU A 406 -26.53 -6.22 -8.96
C LEU A 406 -28.01 -5.92 -9.27
N GLY A 407 -28.61 -4.93 -8.62
CA GLY A 407 -30.02 -4.59 -8.79
C GLY A 407 -30.32 -3.85 -10.09
N ASN A 408 -29.64 -2.73 -10.34
CA ASN A 408 -29.99 -1.81 -11.43
C ASN A 408 -29.43 -2.21 -12.79
N VAL A 409 -28.29 -2.91 -12.82
CA VAL A 409 -27.63 -3.31 -14.08
C VAL A 409 -27.93 -4.76 -14.42
N CYS A 410 -28.01 -5.63 -13.40
CA CYS A 410 -28.09 -7.07 -13.60
C CYS A 410 -29.43 -7.70 -13.18
N HIS A 411 -30.43 -6.89 -12.78
CA HIS A 411 -31.75 -7.36 -12.34
C HIS A 411 -31.66 -8.48 -11.29
N GLU A 412 -30.80 -8.28 -10.29
CA GLU A 412 -30.56 -9.19 -9.17
C GLU A 412 -29.85 -10.52 -9.53
N ARG A 413 -29.38 -10.67 -10.77
CA ARG A 413 -28.68 -11.88 -11.22
C ARG A 413 -27.16 -11.75 -11.11
N LYS A 414 -26.58 -12.52 -10.19
CA LYS A 414 -25.12 -12.58 -9.97
C LYS A 414 -24.36 -13.14 -11.19
N SER A 415 -24.96 -14.09 -11.91
CA SER A 415 -24.38 -14.65 -13.15
C SER A 415 -24.27 -13.60 -14.25
N SER A 416 -25.30 -12.77 -14.41
CA SER A 416 -25.30 -11.64 -15.36
C SER A 416 -24.24 -10.61 -15.00
N LEU A 417 -24.03 -10.32 -13.72
CA LEU A 417 -22.92 -9.45 -13.29
C LEU A 417 -21.56 -10.05 -13.68
N ALA A 418 -21.33 -11.34 -13.41
CA ALA A 418 -20.09 -12.00 -13.79
C ALA A 418 -19.85 -11.96 -15.31
N GLU A 419 -20.90 -12.20 -16.11
CA GLU A 419 -20.84 -12.15 -17.56
C GLU A 419 -20.53 -10.74 -18.10
N ILE A 420 -21.15 -9.70 -17.53
CA ILE A 420 -20.85 -8.31 -17.88
C ILE A 420 -19.40 -7.97 -17.58
N VAL A 421 -18.87 -8.36 -16.41
CA VAL A 421 -17.46 -8.09 -16.06
C VAL A 421 -16.52 -8.83 -17.02
N LYS A 422 -16.84 -10.08 -17.41
CA LYS A 422 -16.05 -10.84 -18.40
C LYS A 422 -16.06 -10.19 -19.79
N ASN A 423 -17.19 -9.58 -20.17
CA ASN A 423 -17.40 -9.00 -21.49
C ASN A 423 -17.08 -7.50 -21.57
N ASP A 424 -16.78 -6.85 -20.44
CA ASP A 424 -16.44 -5.43 -20.41
C ASP A 424 -15.18 -5.18 -21.25
N ARG A 425 -15.31 -4.32 -22.26
CA ARG A 425 -14.26 -4.03 -23.24
C ARG A 425 -13.17 -3.16 -22.64
N ALA A 426 -11.99 -3.19 -23.27
CA ALA A 426 -10.85 -2.32 -22.93
C ALA A 426 -11.21 -0.82 -22.84
N SER A 427 -12.24 -0.35 -23.54
CA SER A 427 -12.70 1.05 -23.50
C SER A 427 -13.39 1.49 -22.20
N GLN A 428 -13.66 0.56 -21.28
CA GLN A 428 -14.19 0.85 -19.94
C GLN A 428 -13.12 0.75 -18.84
N LEU A 429 -11.94 0.20 -19.17
CA LEU A 429 -10.84 0.09 -18.23
C LEU A 429 -10.30 1.47 -17.86
N GLY A 430 -9.98 1.66 -16.59
CA GLY A 430 -9.37 2.88 -16.07
C GLY A 430 -10.29 4.10 -16.00
N LYS A 431 -11.57 4.01 -16.41
CA LYS A 431 -12.54 5.09 -16.20
C LYS A 431 -12.96 5.12 -14.74
N ILE A 432 -12.69 6.24 -14.06
CA ILE A 432 -13.01 6.46 -12.66
C ILE A 432 -14.18 7.43 -12.57
N TYR A 433 -15.24 7.01 -11.87
CA TYR A 433 -16.34 7.88 -11.46
C TYR A 433 -16.09 8.36 -10.02
N GLU A 434 -16.03 9.65 -9.77
CA GLU A 434 -15.83 10.19 -8.42
C GLU A 434 -17.16 10.50 -7.74
N VAL A 435 -17.27 10.12 -6.46
CA VAL A 435 -18.44 10.38 -5.61
C VAL A 435 -17.94 11.00 -4.30
N ASP A 436 -18.42 12.22 -4.00
CA ASP A 436 -18.16 12.89 -2.73
C ASP A 436 -19.14 12.39 -1.67
N VAL A 437 -18.62 11.76 -0.60
CA VAL A 437 -19.48 11.21 0.45
C VAL A 437 -19.82 12.17 1.59
N SER A 438 -19.31 13.40 1.58
CA SER A 438 -19.68 14.43 2.56
C SER A 438 -21.18 14.73 2.59
N ARG A 439 -21.89 14.35 1.53
CA ARG A 439 -23.33 14.52 1.34
C ARG A 439 -24.16 13.33 1.82
N PHE A 440 -23.58 12.33 2.49
CA PHE A 440 -24.35 11.19 3.00
C PHE A 440 -24.45 11.15 4.53
N ARG A 441 -25.56 10.58 5.00
CA ARG A 441 -25.83 10.26 6.40
C ARG A 441 -25.83 8.75 6.61
N TRP A 442 -25.28 8.32 7.74
CA TRP A 442 -25.29 6.93 8.14
C TRP A 442 -26.65 6.52 8.71
N ASN A 443 -27.25 5.46 8.18
CA ASN A 443 -28.46 4.84 8.70
C ASN A 443 -28.09 3.64 9.57
N TYR A 444 -28.21 3.83 10.88
CA TYR A 444 -27.79 2.87 11.88
C TYR A 444 -28.63 1.58 11.95
N ARG A 445 -29.90 1.64 11.55
CA ARG A 445 -30.81 0.48 11.69
C ARG A 445 -30.40 -0.69 10.80
N ASN A 446 -29.85 -0.38 9.62
CA ASN A 446 -29.56 -1.39 8.59
C ASN A 446 -28.10 -1.35 8.12
N ASP A 447 -27.22 -0.63 8.85
CA ASP A 447 -25.80 -0.52 8.52
C ASP A 447 -25.58 -0.03 7.07
N SER A 448 -26.31 1.04 6.69
CA SER A 448 -26.38 1.55 5.32
C SER A 448 -26.19 3.08 5.24
N ILE A 449 -25.84 3.58 4.05
CA ILE A 449 -25.63 5.01 3.80
C ILE A 449 -26.83 5.57 3.02
N LYS A 450 -27.34 6.77 3.38
CA LYS A 450 -28.42 7.50 2.69
C LYS A 450 -27.97 8.92 2.32
N ALA A 451 -28.44 9.48 1.21
CA ALA A 451 -28.16 10.88 0.85
C ALA A 451 -28.75 11.87 1.87
N ALA A 452 -28.08 13.00 2.11
CA ALA A 452 -28.48 14.00 3.10
C ALA A 452 -29.64 14.90 2.65
N ASP A 453 -29.85 15.08 1.34
CA ASP A 453 -30.97 15.82 0.76
C ASP A 453 -31.34 15.26 -0.63
N ASN A 454 -32.64 15.22 -0.96
CA ASN A 454 -33.16 14.63 -2.21
C ASN A 454 -33.02 15.58 -3.43
N ARG A 455 -32.85 16.89 -3.19
CA ARG A 455 -32.82 17.91 -4.26
C ARG A 455 -31.44 18.07 -4.94
N ASP A 456 -30.35 17.81 -4.22
CA ASP A 456 -28.98 17.95 -4.73
C ASP A 456 -28.52 16.79 -5.63
N LEU A 457 -29.42 15.83 -5.89
CA LEU A 457 -29.14 14.62 -6.65
C LEU A 457 -29.27 14.85 -8.17
N GLN A 458 -30.05 15.81 -8.67
CA GLN A 458 -30.44 15.88 -10.09
C GLN A 458 -29.30 16.09 -11.13
N GLU A 459 -28.09 16.51 -10.73
CA GLU A 459 -27.04 16.91 -11.68
C GLU A 459 -26.01 15.82 -12.07
N TYR A 460 -26.03 14.63 -11.47
CA TYR A 460 -25.01 13.59 -11.76
C TYR A 460 -25.61 12.18 -11.92
N PRO A 461 -25.51 11.53 -13.11
CA PRO A 461 -25.95 10.15 -13.30
C PRO A 461 -24.88 9.19 -12.77
N THR A 462 -24.66 9.17 -11.46
CA THR A 462 -23.74 8.22 -10.80
C THR A 462 -24.53 7.03 -10.20
N PRO A 463 -23.87 5.89 -9.93
CA PRO A 463 -24.45 4.74 -9.23
C PRO A 463 -25.28 5.07 -7.98
N LEU A 464 -24.90 6.11 -7.23
CA LEU A 464 -25.61 6.50 -6.00
C LEU A 464 -26.90 7.30 -6.24
N HIS A 465 -27.02 7.96 -7.40
CA HIS A 465 -28.16 8.81 -7.75
C HIS A 465 -29.50 8.10 -7.59
N ARG A 466 -29.56 6.81 -7.96
CA ARG A 466 -30.81 6.03 -7.99
C ARG A 466 -31.02 5.07 -6.83
N VAL A 467 -29.95 4.69 -6.11
CA VAL A 467 -30.08 3.82 -4.92
C VAL A 467 -30.62 4.61 -3.73
N CYS A 468 -30.28 5.89 -3.62
CA CYS A 468 -30.79 6.76 -2.56
C CYS A 468 -32.18 7.32 -2.87
N SER A 469 -32.62 7.32 -4.13
CA SER A 469 -33.92 7.85 -4.57
C SER A 469 -35.00 6.77 -4.73
N LEU A 470 -34.95 5.68 -3.95
CA LEU A 470 -36.04 4.70 -3.90
C LEU A 470 -37.25 5.34 -3.21
N ASP A 471 -37.94 6.23 -3.91
CA ASP A 471 -39.39 6.33 -3.76
C ASP A 471 -39.97 5.02 -4.32
N PRO A 472 -40.84 4.32 -3.57
CA PRO A 472 -41.56 3.19 -4.11
C PRO A 472 -42.29 3.64 -5.37
N ARG A 473 -42.16 2.86 -6.45
CA ARG A 473 -42.87 3.13 -7.69
C ARG A 473 -44.38 3.30 -7.38
N PRO A 474 -45.14 4.16 -8.07
CA PRO A 474 -46.54 4.44 -7.76
C PRO A 474 -47.45 3.19 -7.68
N ASP A 475 -47.12 2.15 -8.45
CA ASP A 475 -47.74 0.82 -8.40
C ASP A 475 -47.50 0.09 -7.07
N ILE A 476 -46.32 0.26 -6.47
CA ILE A 476 -45.97 -0.31 -5.16
C ILE A 476 -46.62 0.50 -4.02
N LEU A 477 -46.77 1.82 -4.16
CA LEU A 477 -47.50 2.65 -3.19
C LEU A 477 -48.98 2.24 -3.09
N GLY A 478 -49.64 2.00 -4.22
CA GLY A 478 -51.01 1.49 -4.24
C GLY A 478 -51.14 0.11 -3.57
N MET A 479 -50.19 -0.79 -3.79
CA MET A 479 -50.18 -2.11 -3.12
C MET A 479 -49.95 -2.03 -1.61
N ILE A 480 -49.12 -1.09 -1.14
CA ILE A 480 -48.85 -0.86 0.28
C ILE A 480 -50.06 -0.20 0.96
N GLU A 481 -50.77 0.69 0.26
CA GLU A 481 -52.00 1.30 0.78
C GLU A 481 -53.13 0.27 0.91
N GLU A 482 -53.38 -0.53 -0.13
CA GLU A 482 -54.41 -1.59 -0.07
C GLU A 482 -54.07 -2.65 0.98
N SER A 483 -52.85 -3.20 0.96
CA SER A 483 -52.44 -4.24 1.92
C SER A 483 -52.34 -3.73 3.34
N GLY A 484 -51.92 -2.47 3.51
CA GLY A 484 -51.81 -1.82 4.81
C GLY A 484 -53.15 -1.50 5.42
N ILE A 485 -54.15 -1.11 4.61
CA ILE A 485 -55.51 -0.85 5.10
C ILE A 485 -56.13 -2.16 5.57
N ASP A 486 -55.94 -3.23 4.81
CA ASP A 486 -56.47 -4.55 5.13
C ASP A 486 -55.81 -5.12 6.41
N ALA A 487 -54.49 -4.94 6.56
CA ALA A 487 -53.73 -5.30 7.75
C ALA A 487 -54.17 -4.50 8.99
N PHE A 488 -54.30 -3.19 8.83
CA PHE A 488 -54.72 -2.29 9.89
C PHE A 488 -56.14 -2.63 10.37
N ASN A 489 -57.07 -2.87 9.45
CA ASN A 489 -58.45 -3.23 9.79
C ASN A 489 -58.57 -4.60 10.49
N LYS A 490 -57.70 -5.56 10.16
CA LYS A 490 -57.69 -6.89 10.79
C LYS A 490 -57.17 -6.86 12.23
N MET A 491 -56.18 -6.02 12.50
CA MET A 491 -55.53 -5.94 13.82
C MET A 491 -56.18 -4.92 14.77
N ASN A 492 -57.00 -4.00 14.25
CA ASN A 492 -57.60 -2.93 15.03
C ASN A 492 -59.07 -3.24 15.38
N ILE A 493 -59.31 -3.74 16.60
CA ILE A 493 -60.61 -4.28 17.05
C ILE A 493 -61.70 -3.19 17.19
N VAL A 494 -61.34 -1.90 17.12
CA VAL A 494 -62.23 -0.77 17.50
C VAL A 494 -62.82 0.00 16.30
N GLY A 495 -62.57 -0.43 15.06
CA GLY A 495 -63.20 0.20 13.88
C GLY A 495 -62.79 1.65 13.61
N ILE A 496 -61.69 2.11 14.20
CA ILE A 496 -61.10 3.43 13.94
C ILE A 496 -60.29 3.36 12.64
N THR A 497 -60.30 4.44 11.86
CA THR A 497 -59.46 4.58 10.65
C THR A 497 -58.01 4.96 11.01
N PRO A 498 -57.03 4.78 10.11
CA PRO A 498 -55.66 5.27 10.31
C PRO A 498 -55.60 6.78 10.61
N ALA A 499 -56.48 7.56 9.97
CA ALA A 499 -56.66 8.99 10.25
C ALA A 499 -57.05 9.25 11.71
N GLN A 500 -58.05 8.52 12.20
CA GLN A 500 -58.51 8.61 13.59
C GLN A 500 -57.46 8.14 14.59
N TYR A 501 -56.67 7.12 14.24
CA TYR A 501 -55.58 6.65 15.09
C TYR A 501 -54.52 7.75 15.34
N LEU A 502 -54.18 8.57 14.33
CA LEU A 502 -53.26 9.71 14.51
C LEU A 502 -53.86 10.81 15.38
N ILE A 503 -55.17 11.06 15.24
CA ILE A 503 -55.89 12.06 16.05
C ILE A 503 -55.93 11.60 17.52
N GLU A 504 -56.15 10.32 17.76
CA GLU A 504 -56.23 9.74 19.11
C GLU A 504 -54.85 9.53 19.76
N ASN A 505 -53.77 9.49 18.96
CA ASN A 505 -52.40 9.30 19.43
C ASN A 505 -51.46 10.44 18.98
N PRO A 506 -51.71 11.70 19.39
CA PRO A 506 -50.97 12.86 18.89
C PRO A 506 -49.49 12.91 19.30
N ASN A 507 -49.09 12.07 20.26
CA ASN A 507 -47.69 11.93 20.70
C ASN A 507 -46.98 10.72 20.04
N SER A 508 -47.64 10.04 19.09
CA SER A 508 -47.02 8.96 18.33
C SER A 508 -45.87 9.49 17.48
N VAL A 509 -44.78 8.73 17.37
CA VAL A 509 -43.66 9.03 16.45
C VAL A 509 -44.08 8.82 14.98
N ILE A 510 -45.27 8.25 14.76
CA ILE A 510 -45.88 8.03 13.45
C ILE A 510 -46.58 9.32 13.01
N ILE A 511 -46.14 9.90 11.90
CA ILE A 511 -46.51 11.26 11.48
C ILE A 511 -47.48 11.32 10.29
N SER A 512 -47.83 10.17 9.69
CA SER A 512 -48.72 10.10 8.54
C SER A 512 -49.49 8.77 8.47
N GLU A 513 -50.61 8.76 7.74
CA GLU A 513 -51.40 7.54 7.50
C GLU A 513 -50.57 6.49 6.76
N THR A 514 -49.77 6.90 5.78
CA THR A 514 -48.87 6.01 5.03
C THR A 514 -47.87 5.29 5.94
N ASP A 515 -47.41 5.94 7.00
CA ASP A 515 -46.49 5.32 7.97
C ASP A 515 -47.18 4.26 8.85
N ILE A 516 -48.45 4.48 9.21
CA ILE A 516 -49.29 3.47 9.88
C ILE A 516 -49.47 2.26 8.97
N LEU A 517 -49.89 2.49 7.72
CA LEU A 517 -50.19 1.44 6.75
C LEU A 517 -48.93 0.62 6.40
N ARG A 518 -47.76 1.25 6.34
CA ARG A 518 -46.47 0.57 6.19
C ARG A 518 -46.15 -0.30 7.41
N MET A 519 -46.30 0.24 8.62
CA MET A 519 -46.02 -0.50 9.85
C MET A 519 -46.88 -1.78 9.94
N TYR A 520 -48.17 -1.67 9.67
CA TYR A 520 -49.09 -2.83 9.70
C TYR A 520 -48.87 -3.81 8.55
N THR A 521 -48.54 -3.32 7.35
CA THR A 521 -48.10 -4.19 6.23
C THR A 521 -46.87 -5.01 6.61
N PHE A 522 -45.87 -4.37 7.24
CA PHE A 522 -44.67 -5.08 7.69
C PHE A 522 -44.94 -6.05 8.84
N HIS A 523 -45.89 -5.73 9.73
CA HIS A 523 -46.25 -6.62 10.82
C HIS A 523 -46.90 -7.91 10.31
N MET A 524 -47.82 -7.82 9.34
CA MET A 524 -48.43 -9.01 8.72
C MET A 524 -47.45 -9.81 7.84
N ILE A 525 -46.50 -9.17 7.17
CA ILE A 525 -45.47 -9.89 6.41
C ILE A 525 -44.50 -10.62 7.35
N GLY A 526 -44.23 -10.07 8.53
CA GLY A 526 -43.42 -10.71 9.57
C GLY A 526 -44.08 -11.94 10.21
N ASP A 527 -45.41 -11.98 10.28
CA ASP A 527 -46.18 -13.12 10.82
C ASP A 527 -46.43 -14.24 9.79
N LEU A 528 -45.94 -14.12 8.55
CA LEU A 528 -46.03 -15.16 7.53
C LEU A 528 -44.83 -16.14 7.52
N ASP A 529 -43.86 -15.94 8.42
CA ASP A 529 -42.72 -16.85 8.67
C ASP A 529 -42.71 -17.36 10.13
N GLU A 530 -43.86 -17.86 10.62
CA GLU A 530 -43.95 -18.92 11.65
C GLU A 530 -44.80 -20.11 11.17
#